data_AF-A0A965Q4T4-F1
#
_entry.id   AF-A0A965Q4T4-F1
#
_cell.length_a   1.000
_cell.length_b   1.000
_cell.length_c   1.000
_cell.angle_alpha   90.00
_cell.angle_beta   90.00
_cell.angle_gamma   90.00
#
_symmetry.space_group_name_H-M   'P 1'
#
loop_
_entity.id
_entity.type
_entity.pdbx_description
1 polymer ?
#
loop_
_entity_poly.entity_id
_entity_poly.type
_entity_poly.pdbx_seq_one_letter_code
_entity_poly.pdbx_strand_id
1 'polypeptide(L)'
;MLTSLVLAGNATTMGKHVNFYNKLFSSEEEAYNWVINNHRKWGSPYACSFYLPKASGERAKAKIQRAKEKLMQEKKKKMEFMNEEVKAFLGRSSELVGCKGCGSKLSRKHFASSRFTSLGSHYSINYGRLPECPLCSHPLLSNSAKAKLVKLNERVEKAEKALEEAQKPAPSKEIGWVVGGWAAC
;
A
#
# COMPACT_ATOMS: atom_id res chain seq x y z
N MET A 1 -7.60 -12.38 32.71
CA MET A 1 -6.21 -12.15 33.13
C MET A 1 -5.34 -12.27 31.89
N LEU A 2 -4.90 -11.16 31.32
CA LEU A 2 -3.97 -11.13 30.19
C LEU A 2 -2.58 -10.89 30.76
N THR A 3 -1.74 -11.91 30.66
CA THR A 3 -0.32 -11.89 31.01
C THR A 3 0.37 -10.85 30.14
N SER A 4 0.90 -9.80 30.77
CA SER A 4 1.76 -8.82 30.13
C SER A 4 3.04 -9.52 29.68
N LEU A 5 3.18 -9.71 28.37
CA LEU A 5 4.33 -10.36 27.77
C LEU A 5 5.45 -9.31 27.68
N VAL A 6 6.29 -9.25 28.70
CA VAL A 6 7.49 -8.42 28.69
C VAL A 6 8.53 -9.13 27.83
N LEU A 7 8.64 -8.75 26.55
CA LEU A 7 9.76 -9.14 25.71
C LEU A 7 10.98 -8.30 26.10
N ALA A 8 11.69 -8.73 27.14
CA ALA A 8 12.98 -8.18 27.50
C ALA A 8 14.01 -8.61 26.44
N GLY A 9 14.41 -7.70 25.55
CA GLY A 9 15.64 -7.86 24.78
C GLY A 9 16.82 -7.99 25.73
N ASN A 10 17.75 -8.91 25.44
CA ASN A 10 18.92 -9.25 26.27
C ASN A 10 19.63 -8.00 26.84
N ALA A 11 19.32 -7.64 28.08
CA ALA A 11 19.92 -6.52 28.79
C ALA A 11 20.89 -7.05 29.85
N THR A 12 22.15 -7.25 29.48
CA THR A 12 23.27 -7.43 30.42
C THR A 12 23.83 -6.06 30.79
N THR A 13 23.16 -5.34 31.69
CA THR A 13 23.58 -3.98 32.08
C THR A 13 24.40 -3.96 33.36
N MET A 14 25.55 -3.28 33.32
CA MET A 14 26.42 -2.98 34.49
C MET A 14 25.92 -1.80 35.35
N GLY A 15 24.68 -1.33 35.15
CA GLY A 15 24.07 -0.23 35.90
C GLY A 15 23.21 -0.72 37.07
N LYS A 16 23.32 -0.09 38.26
CA LYS A 16 22.56 -0.47 39.47
C LYS A 16 21.05 -0.14 39.40
N HIS A 17 20.59 0.62 38.41
CA HIS A 17 19.21 1.12 38.31
C HIS A 17 18.78 1.34 36.85
N VAL A 18 17.47 1.29 36.59
CA VAL A 18 16.86 1.62 35.29
C VAL A 18 16.38 3.08 35.32
N ASN A 19 16.68 3.86 34.29
CA ASN A 19 16.20 5.23 34.15
C ASN A 19 14.82 5.24 33.48
N PHE A 20 13.78 5.51 34.26
CA PHE A 20 12.42 5.66 33.74
C PHE A 20 12.22 7.07 33.18
N TYR A 21 11.92 7.16 31.89
CA TYR A 21 11.57 8.42 31.24
C TYR A 21 10.05 8.59 31.19
N ASN A 22 9.56 9.74 31.65
CA ASN A 22 8.13 10.09 31.68
C ASN A 22 7.51 10.39 30.30
N LYS A 23 8.23 10.13 29.21
CA LYS A 23 7.70 10.32 27.85
C LYS A 23 6.85 9.11 27.47
N LEU A 24 5.62 9.38 27.02
CA LEU A 24 4.67 8.37 26.55
C LEU A 24 4.61 8.42 25.02
N PHE A 25 5.03 7.33 24.38
CA PHE A 25 5.10 7.21 22.93
C PHE A 25 3.83 6.61 22.33
N SER A 26 3.59 6.90 21.05
CA SER A 26 2.37 6.46 20.37
C SER A 26 2.42 4.99 19.94
N SER A 27 3.62 4.41 19.80
CA SER A 27 3.85 3.02 19.42
C SER A 27 5.11 2.45 20.09
N GLU A 28 5.20 1.11 20.11
CA GLU A 28 6.38 0.37 20.56
C GLU A 28 7.61 0.73 19.73
N GLU A 29 7.46 0.81 18.40
CA GLU A 29 8.54 1.12 17.46
C GLU A 29 9.10 2.54 17.68
N GLU A 30 8.24 3.52 17.98
CA GLU A 30 8.67 4.89 18.30
C GLU A 30 9.45 4.94 19.61
N ALA A 31 8.98 4.22 20.64
CA ALA A 31 9.67 4.10 21.92
C ALA A 31 11.04 3.41 21.76
N TYR A 32 11.08 2.32 20.98
CA TYR A 32 12.30 1.57 20.70
C TYR A 32 13.34 2.41 19.96
N ASN A 33 12.95 3.10 18.89
CA ASN A 33 13.83 4.00 18.15
C ASN A 33 14.35 5.14 19.03
N TRP A 34 13.51 5.69 19.91
CA TRP A 34 13.97 6.72 20.84
C TRP A 34 15.02 6.17 21.79
N VAL A 35 14.82 4.97 22.37
CA VAL A 35 15.80 4.36 23.27
C VAL A 35 17.13 4.13 22.55
N ILE A 36 17.12 3.58 21.33
CA ILE A 36 18.34 3.41 20.52
C ILE A 36 19.08 4.73 20.31
N ASN A 37 18.35 5.78 19.95
CA ASN A 37 18.94 7.06 19.59
C ASN A 37 19.46 7.88 20.80
N ASN A 38 18.96 7.61 22.00
CA ASN A 38 19.27 8.40 23.19
C ASN A 38 20.09 7.65 24.25
N HIS A 39 20.09 6.31 24.24
CA HIS A 39 20.82 5.52 25.21
C HIS A 39 22.35 5.59 24.98
N ARG A 40 23.11 5.83 26.05
CA ARG A 40 24.59 5.88 26.00
C ARG A 40 25.19 4.49 26.21
N LYS A 41 26.25 4.14 25.46
CA LYS A 41 26.90 2.81 25.48
C LYS A 41 27.23 2.26 26.88
N TRP A 42 27.66 3.12 27.82
CA TRP A 42 28.05 2.74 29.19
C TRP A 42 27.10 3.28 30.26
N GLY A 43 25.89 3.70 29.85
CA GLY A 43 24.89 4.25 30.76
C GLY A 43 23.99 3.19 31.39
N SER A 44 23.25 3.60 32.42
CA SER A 44 22.11 2.84 32.92
C SER A 44 21.04 2.68 31.83
N PRO A 45 20.36 1.52 31.75
CA PRO A 45 19.31 1.26 30.77
C PRO A 45 18.18 2.28 30.84
N TYR A 46 17.56 2.57 29.71
CA TYR A 46 16.43 3.49 29.59
C TYR A 46 15.13 2.72 29.44
N ALA A 47 14.13 3.10 30.21
CA ALA A 47 12.76 2.61 30.09
C ALA A 47 11.86 3.73 29.57
N CYS A 48 11.12 3.44 28.50
CA CYS A 48 10.15 4.33 27.89
C CYS A 48 8.78 3.68 27.83
N SER A 49 7.75 4.48 28.07
CA SER A 49 6.36 4.01 28.08
C SER A 49 5.70 4.22 26.72
N PHE A 50 4.84 3.32 26.29
CA PHE A 50 4.05 3.47 25.05
C PHE A 50 2.64 2.89 25.21
N TYR A 51 1.70 3.30 24.36
CA TYR A 51 0.36 2.73 24.36
C TYR A 51 0.33 1.35 23.70
N LEU A 52 -0.18 0.33 24.40
CA LEU A 52 -0.41 -0.98 23.81
C LEU A 52 -1.51 -0.91 22.74
N PRO A 53 -1.43 -1.70 21.65
CA PRO A 53 -2.48 -1.75 20.66
C PRO A 53 -3.75 -2.36 21.25
N LYS A 54 -4.90 -1.69 21.09
CA LYS A 54 -6.17 -2.22 21.55
C LYS A 54 -6.55 -3.45 20.75
N ALA A 55 -6.96 -4.53 21.43
CA ALA A 55 -7.49 -5.72 20.77
C ALA A 55 -8.65 -5.35 19.82
N SER A 56 -8.66 -5.96 18.63
CA SER A 56 -9.61 -5.60 17.57
C SER A 56 -11.04 -6.02 17.94
N GLY A 57 -11.84 -5.05 18.35
CA GLY A 57 -13.28 -5.24 18.57
C GLY A 57 -14.07 -5.36 17.26
N GLU A 58 -15.34 -5.77 17.35
CA GLU A 58 -16.23 -5.91 16.18
C GLU A 58 -16.32 -4.64 15.33
N ARG A 59 -16.34 -3.46 15.96
CA ARG A 59 -16.36 -2.17 15.27
C ARG A 59 -15.12 -1.94 14.40
N ALA A 60 -13.94 -2.38 14.85
CA ALA A 60 -12.71 -2.27 14.08
C ALA A 60 -12.72 -3.24 12.89
N LYS A 61 -13.17 -4.49 13.11
CA LYS A 61 -13.35 -5.48 12.04
C LYS A 61 -14.33 -4.98 10.98
N ALA A 62 -15.46 -4.39 11.39
CA ALA A 62 -16.43 -3.78 10.48
C ALA A 62 -15.84 -2.60 9.68
N LYS A 63 -14.99 -1.76 10.31
CA LYS A 63 -14.29 -0.66 9.60
C LYS A 63 -13.34 -1.21 8.53
N ILE A 64 -12.55 -2.24 8.86
CA ILE A 64 -11.64 -2.90 7.91
C ILE A 64 -12.43 -3.52 6.76
N GLN A 65 -13.53 -4.22 7.06
CA GLN A 65 -14.37 -4.86 6.05
C GLN A 65 -14.96 -3.84 5.08
N ARG A 66 -15.53 -2.73 5.59
CA ARG A 66 -16.03 -1.63 4.75
C ARG A 66 -14.94 -1.01 3.87
N ALA A 67 -13.72 -0.85 4.41
CA ALA A 67 -12.59 -0.33 3.63
C ALA A 67 -12.18 -1.31 2.51
N LYS A 68 -12.15 -2.62 2.79
CA LYS A 68 -11.88 -3.67 1.78
C LYS A 68 -12.92 -3.67 0.67
N GLU A 69 -14.20 -3.63 1.03
CA GLU A 69 -15.31 -3.60 0.06
C GLU A 69 -15.22 -2.37 -0.83
N LYS A 70 -14.94 -1.20 -0.25
CA LYS A 70 -14.75 0.04 -1.02
C LYS A 70 -13.57 -0.06 -1.99
N LEU A 71 -12.44 -0.63 -1.55
CA LEU A 71 -11.28 -0.84 -2.40
C LEU A 71 -11.62 -1.77 -3.59
N MET A 72 -12.31 -2.87 -3.31
CA MET A 72 -12.76 -3.82 -4.34
C MET A 72 -13.71 -3.15 -5.35
N GLN A 73 -14.65 -2.32 -4.88
CA GLN A 73 -15.56 -1.57 -5.76
C GLN A 73 -14.81 -0.60 -6.66
N GLU A 74 -13.86 0.18 -6.15
CA GLU A 74 -13.09 1.11 -6.98
C GLU A 74 -12.16 0.39 -7.97
N LYS A 75 -11.55 -0.73 -7.57
CA LYS A 75 -10.77 -1.59 -8.48
C LYS A 75 -11.65 -2.17 -9.59
N LYS A 76 -12.86 -2.64 -9.25
CA LYS A 76 -13.83 -3.15 -10.23
C LYS A 76 -14.25 -2.07 -11.23
N LYS A 77 -14.60 -0.86 -10.76
CA LYS A 77 -14.93 0.29 -11.63
C LYS A 77 -13.79 0.65 -12.58
N LYS A 78 -12.54 0.62 -12.09
CA LYS A 78 -11.35 0.84 -12.93
C LYS A 78 -11.23 -0.22 -14.02
N MET A 79 -11.38 -1.50 -13.67
CA MET A 79 -11.31 -2.60 -14.63
C MET A 79 -12.43 -2.55 -15.68
N GLU A 80 -13.66 -2.28 -15.24
CA GLU A 80 -14.81 -2.11 -16.14
C GLU A 80 -14.57 -0.97 -17.13
N PHE A 81 -14.11 0.19 -16.64
CA PHE A 81 -13.75 1.32 -17.50
C PHE A 81 -12.65 0.96 -18.51
N MET A 82 -11.59 0.26 -18.08
CA MET A 82 -10.53 -0.17 -19.00
C MET A 82 -11.07 -1.10 -20.08
N ASN A 83 -11.95 -2.03 -19.71
CA ASN A 83 -12.56 -2.97 -20.65
C ASN A 83 -13.51 -2.27 -21.64
N GLU A 84 -14.27 -1.28 -21.19
CA GLU A 84 -15.12 -0.42 -22.04
C GLU A 84 -14.27 0.36 -23.04
N GLU A 85 -13.16 0.97 -22.61
CA GLU A 85 -12.27 1.72 -23.49
C GLU A 85 -11.58 0.81 -24.52
N VAL A 86 -11.19 -0.40 -24.13
CA VAL A 86 -10.65 -1.40 -25.06
C VAL A 86 -11.70 -1.78 -26.11
N LYS A 87 -12.93 -2.07 -25.68
CA LYS A 87 -14.04 -2.39 -26.60
C LYS A 87 -14.33 -1.21 -27.53
N ALA A 88 -14.40 0.01 -27.01
CA ALA A 88 -14.63 1.21 -27.80
C ALA A 88 -13.50 1.47 -28.80
N PHE A 89 -12.24 1.26 -28.40
CA PHE A 89 -11.08 1.36 -29.27
C PHE A 89 -11.12 0.36 -30.43
N LEU A 90 -11.44 -0.90 -30.12
CA LEU A 90 -11.58 -1.96 -31.11
C LEU A 90 -12.81 -1.76 -32.01
N GLY A 91 -13.86 -1.11 -31.52
CA GLY A 91 -15.11 -0.85 -32.25
C GLY A 91 -15.12 0.40 -33.14
N ARG A 92 -14.04 1.22 -33.16
CA ARG A 92 -14.00 2.44 -34.01
C ARG A 92 -14.11 2.10 -35.50
N SER A 93 -14.71 2.95 -36.32
CA SER A 93 -14.79 2.73 -37.77
C SER A 93 -13.44 2.89 -38.49
N SER A 94 -12.55 3.75 -37.98
CA SER A 94 -11.25 4.05 -38.59
C SER A 94 -10.32 2.83 -38.63
N GLU A 95 -9.74 2.55 -39.80
CA GLU A 95 -8.76 1.46 -39.96
C GLU A 95 -7.40 1.79 -39.36
N LEU A 96 -7.02 3.08 -39.36
CA LEU A 96 -5.76 3.57 -38.81
C LEU A 96 -5.97 4.31 -37.49
N VAL A 97 -5.02 4.15 -36.58
CA VAL A 97 -4.94 4.85 -35.29
C VAL A 97 -3.64 5.65 -35.26
N GLY A 98 -3.74 6.96 -35.07
CA GLY A 98 -2.57 7.83 -34.89
C GLY A 98 -2.04 7.78 -33.46
N CYS A 99 -0.74 7.53 -33.29
CA CYS A 99 -0.06 7.67 -32.02
C CYS A 99 0.38 9.12 -31.81
N LYS A 100 -0.02 9.73 -30.69
CA LYS A 100 0.40 11.11 -30.34
C LYS A 100 1.84 11.22 -29.83
N GLY A 101 2.44 10.12 -29.40
CA GLY A 101 3.82 10.09 -28.89
C GLY A 101 4.86 10.12 -30.00
N CYS A 102 4.80 9.15 -30.92
CA CYS A 102 5.75 9.01 -32.02
C CYS A 102 5.21 9.49 -33.38
N GLY A 103 3.96 9.95 -33.46
CA GLY A 103 3.33 10.40 -34.71
C GLY A 103 2.94 9.28 -35.69
N SER A 104 3.29 8.02 -35.41
CA SER A 104 3.05 6.90 -36.33
C SER A 104 1.55 6.61 -36.51
N LYS A 105 1.17 6.22 -37.73
CA LYS A 105 -0.17 5.70 -38.05
C LYS A 105 -0.13 4.17 -38.01
N LEU A 106 -0.92 3.57 -37.14
CA LEU A 106 -0.89 2.14 -36.85
C LEU A 106 -2.18 1.50 -37.34
N SER A 107 -2.10 0.36 -38.00
CA SER A 107 -3.31 -0.36 -38.43
C SER A 107 -3.98 -1.03 -37.23
N ARG A 108 -5.28 -0.77 -37.06
CA ARG A 108 -6.12 -1.33 -35.97
C ARG A 108 -6.16 -2.86 -36.00
N LYS A 109 -6.02 -3.48 -37.17
CA LYS A 109 -6.01 -4.94 -37.35
C LYS A 109 -4.93 -5.60 -36.50
N HIS A 110 -3.78 -4.96 -36.30
CA HIS A 110 -2.68 -5.50 -35.47
C HIS A 110 -2.95 -5.42 -33.96
N PHE A 111 -3.93 -4.62 -33.52
CA PHE A 111 -4.38 -4.57 -32.13
C PHE A 111 -5.52 -5.56 -31.85
N ALA A 112 -6.33 -5.85 -32.88
CA ALA A 112 -7.40 -6.85 -32.81
C ALA A 112 -6.87 -8.28 -32.98
N SER A 113 -5.81 -8.47 -33.77
CA SER A 113 -5.12 -9.76 -33.91
C SER A 113 -4.17 -9.96 -32.74
N SER A 114 -4.61 -10.69 -31.73
CA SER A 114 -3.86 -11.20 -30.58
C SER A 114 -2.59 -11.99 -30.98
N ARG A 115 -1.52 -11.29 -31.40
CA ARG A 115 -0.13 -11.78 -31.41
C ARG A 115 0.81 -10.98 -30.51
N PHE A 116 0.30 -9.94 -29.84
CA PHE A 116 0.98 -9.24 -28.74
C PHE A 116 0.60 -9.83 -27.35
N THR A 117 -0.10 -10.96 -27.32
CA THR A 117 -0.05 -11.90 -26.21
C THR A 117 1.20 -12.73 -26.42
N SER A 118 2.21 -12.49 -25.59
CA SER A 118 3.44 -13.28 -25.47
C SER A 118 3.22 -14.76 -25.83
N LEU A 119 4.10 -15.30 -26.70
CA LEU A 119 4.21 -16.71 -27.08
C LEU A 119 3.19 -17.66 -26.43
N GLY A 120 2.25 -18.18 -27.23
CA GLY A 120 1.55 -19.42 -26.92
C GLY A 120 0.44 -19.32 -25.88
N SER A 121 -0.67 -18.64 -26.20
CA SER A 121 -1.98 -19.02 -25.67
C SER A 121 -3.08 -18.41 -26.53
N HIS A 122 -3.90 -19.29 -27.10
CA HIS A 122 -5.09 -18.96 -27.84
C HIS A 122 -6.08 -18.13 -26.98
N TYR A 123 -6.59 -17.03 -27.54
CA TYR A 123 -7.83 -16.36 -27.10
C TYR A 123 -7.92 -15.87 -25.64
N SER A 124 -6.90 -15.17 -25.13
CA SER A 124 -7.13 -14.23 -24.02
C SER A 124 -7.17 -12.79 -24.54
N ILE A 125 -8.39 -12.27 -24.70
CA ILE A 125 -8.63 -10.83 -24.78
C ILE A 125 -7.95 -10.23 -23.54
N ASN A 126 -6.99 -9.31 -23.73
CA ASN A 126 -6.27 -8.64 -22.64
C ASN A 126 -7.22 -7.70 -21.87
N TYR A 127 -8.15 -8.27 -21.11
CA TYR A 127 -8.96 -7.54 -20.15
C TYR A 127 -8.04 -6.98 -19.06
N GLY A 128 -8.04 -5.66 -18.87
CA GLY A 128 -7.19 -5.00 -17.89
C GLY A 128 -5.89 -4.36 -18.42
N ARG A 129 -5.62 -4.35 -19.74
CA ARG A 129 -4.55 -3.53 -20.31
C ARG A 129 -5.07 -2.62 -21.41
N LEU A 130 -4.74 -1.33 -21.31
CA LEU A 130 -5.17 -0.32 -22.27
C LEU A 130 -4.31 -0.39 -23.54
N PRO A 131 -4.85 -0.01 -24.72
CA PRO A 131 -4.10 -0.04 -25.96
C PRO A 131 -2.94 0.97 -25.91
N GLU A 132 -1.74 0.47 -26.18
CA GLU A 132 -0.48 1.23 -26.19
C GLU A 132 0.17 1.14 -27.57
N CYS A 133 0.91 2.18 -27.96
CA CYS A 133 1.67 2.14 -29.19
C CYS A 133 2.79 1.10 -29.10
N PRO A 134 2.92 0.13 -30.01
CA PRO A 134 3.98 -0.87 -29.96
C PRO A 134 5.38 -0.29 -30.22
N LEU A 135 5.48 0.93 -30.75
CA LEU A 135 6.76 1.57 -31.08
C LEU A 135 7.31 2.44 -29.94
N CYS A 136 6.44 3.05 -29.14
CA CYS A 136 6.85 4.01 -28.10
C CYS A 136 6.12 3.82 -26.76
N SER A 137 5.30 2.78 -26.63
CA SER A 137 4.47 2.47 -25.46
C SER A 137 3.49 3.57 -25.05
N HIS A 138 3.33 4.61 -25.88
CA HIS A 138 2.45 5.72 -25.55
C HIS A 138 0.98 5.26 -25.60
N PRO A 139 0.16 5.59 -24.59
CA PRO A 139 -1.23 5.16 -24.55
C PRO A 139 -2.04 5.77 -25.70
N LEU A 140 -2.74 4.91 -26.46
CA LEU A 140 -3.55 5.25 -27.63
C LEU A 140 -4.97 5.74 -27.27
N LEU A 141 -5.15 6.11 -26.00
CA LEU A 141 -6.38 6.65 -25.45
C LEU A 141 -6.59 8.11 -25.81
N SER A 142 -7.85 8.53 -25.82
CA SER A 142 -8.19 9.95 -25.88
C SER A 142 -7.71 10.67 -24.61
N ASN A 143 -7.51 11.98 -24.70
CA ASN A 143 -7.09 12.78 -23.54
C ASN A 143 -8.15 12.73 -22.42
N SER A 144 -9.44 12.67 -22.76
CA SER A 144 -10.53 12.52 -21.81
C SER A 144 -10.50 11.16 -21.10
N ALA A 145 -10.26 10.07 -21.83
CA ALA A 145 -10.11 8.74 -21.24
C ALA A 145 -8.88 8.66 -20.32
N LYS A 146 -7.76 9.29 -20.71
CA LYS A 146 -6.57 9.41 -19.84
C LYS A 146 -6.89 10.16 -18.54
N ALA A 147 -7.56 11.31 -18.63
CA ALA A 147 -7.94 12.08 -17.45
C ALA A 147 -8.89 11.30 -16.52
N LYS A 148 -9.84 10.54 -17.09
CA LYS A 148 -10.73 9.67 -16.31
C LYS A 148 -9.98 8.52 -15.64
N LEU A 149 -9.02 7.90 -16.32
CA LEU A 149 -8.16 6.86 -15.75
C LEU A 149 -7.34 7.37 -14.57
N VAL A 150 -6.75 8.57 -14.69
CA VAL A 150 -6.00 9.21 -13.60
C VAL A 150 -6.89 9.39 -12.37
N LYS A 151 -8.11 9.94 -12.55
CA LYS A 151 -9.07 10.08 -11.45
C LYS A 151 -9.46 8.74 -10.80
N LEU A 152 -9.60 7.67 -11.59
CA LEU A 152 -9.88 6.34 -11.06
C LEU A 152 -8.68 5.77 -10.28
N ASN A 153 -7.46 5.98 -10.77
CA ASN A 153 -6.25 5.59 -10.05
C ASN A 153 -6.14 6.31 -8.69
N GLU A 154 -6.38 7.63 -8.66
CA GLU A 154 -6.39 8.41 -7.43
C GLU A 154 -7.44 7.89 -6.43
N ARG A 155 -8.61 7.45 -6.91
CA ARG A 155 -9.65 6.86 -6.04
C ARG A 155 -9.23 5.52 -5.46
N VAL A 156 -8.57 4.68 -6.27
CA VAL A 156 -8.00 3.41 -5.80
C VAL A 156 -6.93 3.67 -4.75
N GLU A 157 -5.99 4.58 -5.02
CA GLU A 157 -4.91 4.92 -4.07
C GLU A 157 -5.47 5.46 -2.74
N LYS A 158 -6.47 6.35 -2.80
CA LYS A 158 -7.16 6.84 -1.60
C LYS A 158 -7.85 5.71 -0.83
N ALA A 159 -8.43 4.73 -1.52
CA ALA A 159 -9.05 3.57 -0.88
C ALA A 159 -8.01 2.61 -0.27
N GLU A 160 -6.84 2.46 -0.89
CA GLU A 160 -5.72 1.67 -0.35
C GLU A 160 -5.16 2.31 0.93
N LYS A 161 -4.92 3.62 0.91
CA LYS A 161 -4.52 4.39 2.11
C LYS A 161 -5.54 4.27 3.24
N ALA A 162 -6.83 4.38 2.92
CA ALA A 162 -7.89 4.23 3.92
C ALA A 162 -7.97 2.81 4.52
N LEU A 163 -7.64 1.78 3.73
CA LEU A 163 -7.54 0.40 4.22
C LEU A 163 -6.33 0.23 5.14
N GLU A 164 -5.18 0.77 4.77
CA GLU A 164 -3.96 0.75 5.59
C GLU A 164 -4.19 1.46 6.93
N GLU A 165 -4.80 2.65 6.92
CA GLU A 165 -5.19 3.37 8.14
C GLU A 165 -6.23 2.63 8.97
N ALA A 166 -7.15 1.89 8.35
CA ALA A 166 -8.13 1.07 9.07
C ALA A 166 -7.50 -0.17 9.72
N GLN A 167 -6.39 -0.67 9.18
CA GLN A 167 -5.64 -1.81 9.72
C GLN A 167 -4.74 -1.40 10.89
N LYS A 168 -4.34 -0.13 10.98
CA LYS A 168 -3.56 0.38 12.12
C LYS A 168 -4.37 0.22 13.41
N PRO A 169 -3.86 -0.51 14.42
CA PRO A 169 -4.57 -0.70 15.68
C PRO A 169 -4.71 0.66 16.38
N ALA A 170 -5.86 0.88 17.01
CA ALA A 170 -6.05 2.07 17.83
C ALA A 170 -5.20 1.95 19.10
N PRO A 171 -4.58 3.05 19.59
CA PRO A 171 -3.90 3.05 20.87
C PRO A 171 -4.90 2.71 21.99
N SER A 172 -4.54 1.77 22.86
CA SER A 172 -5.31 1.48 24.07
C SER A 172 -4.97 2.47 25.19
N LYS A 173 -5.66 2.39 26.32
CA LYS A 173 -5.26 3.10 27.55
C LYS A 173 -4.20 2.32 28.35
N GLU A 174 -3.89 1.10 27.95
CA GLU A 174 -2.91 0.25 28.61
C GLU A 174 -1.50 0.67 28.16
N ILE A 175 -0.57 0.68 29.11
CA ILE A 175 0.78 1.18 28.91
C ILE A 175 1.74 -0.02 28.90
N GLY A 176 2.48 -0.15 27.81
CA GLY A 176 3.63 -1.03 27.68
C GLY A 176 4.92 -0.27 27.98
N TRP A 177 6.01 -1.02 28.23
CA TRP A 177 7.33 -0.46 28.47
C TRP A 177 8.35 -1.10 27.54
N VAL A 178 9.16 -0.27 26.89
CA VAL A 178 10.39 -0.70 26.23
C VAL A 178 11.54 -0.36 27.14
N VAL A 179 12.35 -1.37 27.50
CA VAL A 179 13.59 -1.19 28.25
C VAL A 179 14.74 -1.55 27.32
N GLY A 180 15.62 -0.60 27.04
CA GLY A 180 16.81 -0.84 26.24
C GLY A 180 18.07 -0.49 27.00
N GLY A 181 19.06 -1.36 26.88
CA GLY A 181 20.41 -1.20 27.43
C GLY A 181 21.43 -1.77 26.45
N TRP A 182 22.68 -1.36 26.60
CA TRP A 182 23.78 -1.93 25.82
C TRP A 182 24.21 -3.27 26.45
N ALA A 183 24.25 -4.33 25.66
CA ALA A 183 24.88 -5.58 26.04
C ALA A 183 26.30 -5.60 25.44
N ALA A 184 27.32 -5.79 26.26
CA ALA A 184 28.67 -6.07 25.77
C ALA A 184 28.71 -7.54 25.30
N CYS A 185 28.92 -7.74 24.00
CA CYS A 185 29.27 -9.04 23.43
C CYS A 185 30.78 -9.23 23.47
#